data_AF-A0A946TKL0-F1
#
_entry.id   AF-A0A946TKL0-F1
#
_cell.length_a   1.000
_cell.length_b   1.000
_cell.length_c   1.000
_cell.angle_alpha   90.00
_cell.angle_beta   90.00
_cell.angle_gamma   90.00
#
_symmetry.space_group_name_H-M   'P 1'
#
loop_
_entity.id
_entity.type
_entity.pdbx_description
1 polymer ?
#
loop_
_entity_poly.entity_id
_entity_poly.type
_entity_poly.pdbx_seq_one_letter_code
_entity_poly.pdbx_strand_id
1 'polypeptide(L)'
;MSEEKVVESVDTDVKMEEGTKPEENGIPRSRLNEVIDERNVLRDQIKTYELKEEGAKKAELAEQEKWQELNAELQKEVDSYRPFKDKYDALDGQIRGEALGRLPESKQEKFKNLSTTDLLNVVDELSVKPNPPDGAGTVDTKISKDIWKNMDMKEKRSNWSAILDSYKR
;
A
#
# COMPACT_ATOMS: atom_id res chain seq x y z
N MET A 1 -53.03 -18.56 61.32
CA MET A 1 -53.96 -17.65 60.62
C MET A 1 -53.56 -17.70 59.15
N SER A 2 -53.86 -18.82 58.49
CA SER A 2 -55.09 -19.04 57.68
C SER A 2 -54.85 -18.51 56.27
N GLU A 3 -54.51 -19.41 55.34
CA GLU A 3 -55.40 -19.84 54.22
C GLU A 3 -55.24 -18.85 53.05
N GLU A 4 -55.11 -19.23 51.79
CA GLU A 4 -55.67 -20.38 51.09
C GLU A 4 -54.90 -20.53 49.77
N LYS A 5 -54.32 -21.71 49.55
CA LYS A 5 -53.80 -22.13 48.26
C LYS A 5 -55.02 -22.51 47.41
N VAL A 6 -55.48 -21.59 46.58
CA VAL A 6 -56.55 -21.86 45.59
C VAL A 6 -55.99 -22.84 44.56
N VAL A 7 -56.21 -24.12 44.82
CA VAL A 7 -56.14 -25.19 43.83
C VAL A 7 -57.42 -25.06 43.02
N GLU A 8 -57.34 -24.36 41.90
CA GLU A 8 -58.44 -24.29 40.94
C GLU A 8 -58.56 -25.66 40.28
N SER A 9 -59.46 -26.48 40.83
CA SER A 9 -59.90 -27.75 40.29
C SER A 9 -60.60 -27.50 38.97
N VAL A 10 -59.90 -27.75 37.87
CA VAL A 10 -60.52 -27.82 36.55
C VAL A 10 -61.25 -29.16 36.48
N ASP A 11 -62.50 -29.16 36.93
CA ASP A 11 -63.46 -30.24 36.71
C ASP A 11 -63.68 -30.41 35.21
N THR A 12 -62.96 -31.34 34.57
CA THR A 12 -63.34 -31.84 33.25
C THR A 12 -64.35 -32.96 33.43
N ASP A 13 -65.60 -32.55 33.64
CA ASP A 13 -66.79 -33.41 33.66
C ASP A 13 -67.08 -33.92 32.24
N VAL A 14 -66.29 -34.90 31.78
CA VAL A 14 -66.48 -35.54 30.46
C VAL A 14 -67.60 -36.57 30.59
N LYS A 15 -68.85 -36.13 30.39
CA LYS A 15 -69.95 -37.03 30.05
C LYS A 15 -69.59 -37.78 28.77
N MET A 16 -69.23 -39.06 28.91
CA MET A 16 -69.16 -39.96 27.76
C MET A 16 -70.59 -40.27 27.32
N GLU A 17 -71.08 -39.54 26.32
CA GLU A 17 -72.29 -39.95 25.61
C GLU A 17 -72.03 -41.24 24.84
N GLU A 18 -72.83 -42.25 25.16
CA GLU A 18 -72.85 -43.56 24.55
C GLU A 18 -73.55 -43.46 23.18
N GLY A 19 -72.77 -43.39 22.11
CA GLY A 19 -73.28 -43.60 20.75
C GLY A 19 -73.07 -42.45 19.76
N THR A 20 -71.84 -42.25 19.31
CA THR A 20 -71.61 -41.74 17.94
C THR A 20 -71.18 -42.92 17.08
N LYS A 21 -72.12 -43.40 16.25
CA LYS A 21 -71.77 -44.30 15.14
C LYS A 21 -70.67 -43.60 14.32
N PRO A 22 -69.56 -44.26 13.97
CA PRO A 22 -68.60 -43.64 13.08
C PRO A 22 -69.33 -43.34 11.77
N GLU A 23 -69.31 -42.08 11.33
CA GLU A 23 -69.74 -41.75 9.97
C GLU A 23 -69.04 -42.71 9.00
N GLU A 24 -69.78 -43.25 8.04
CA GLU A 24 -69.31 -44.30 7.11
C GLU A 24 -68.10 -43.85 6.26
N ASN A 25 -67.77 -42.56 6.30
CA ASN A 25 -66.60 -41.92 5.66
C ASN A 25 -65.61 -41.29 6.67
N GLY A 26 -65.57 -41.75 7.92
CA GLY A 26 -64.64 -41.25 8.93
C GLY A 26 -63.21 -41.74 8.68
N ILE A 27 -62.27 -40.81 8.48
CA ILE A 27 -60.85 -41.14 8.31
C ILE A 27 -60.33 -41.84 9.58
N PRO A 28 -59.67 -43.00 9.48
CA PRO A 28 -59.11 -43.69 10.64
C PRO A 28 -58.15 -42.78 11.43
N ARG A 29 -58.27 -42.77 12.77
CA ARG A 29 -57.43 -41.96 13.65
C ARG A 29 -55.92 -42.18 13.45
N SER A 30 -55.51 -43.38 13.02
CA SER A 30 -54.12 -43.67 12.65
C SER A 30 -53.63 -42.80 11.50
N ARG A 31 -54.43 -42.65 10.43
CA ARG A 31 -54.09 -41.78 9.30
C ARG A 31 -54.04 -40.31 9.68
N LEU A 32 -54.90 -39.88 10.60
CA LEU A 32 -54.86 -38.51 11.10
C LEU A 32 -53.56 -38.24 11.87
N ASN A 33 -53.12 -39.18 12.71
CA ASN A 33 -51.85 -39.06 13.42
C ASN A 33 -50.65 -39.07 12.47
N GLU A 34 -50.64 -39.95 11.46
CA GLU A 34 -49.62 -39.98 10.41
C GLU A 34 -49.50 -38.61 9.71
N VAL A 35 -50.63 -38.01 9.30
CA VAL A 35 -50.64 -36.69 8.67
C VAL A 35 -50.16 -35.58 9.62
N ILE A 36 -50.48 -35.67 10.91
CA ILE A 36 -50.00 -34.71 11.91
C ILE A 36 -48.48 -34.82 12.08
N ASP A 37 -47.95 -36.05 12.13
CA ASP A 37 -46.51 -36.30 12.26
C ASP A 37 -45.76 -35.84 11.01
N GLU A 38 -46.24 -36.18 9.82
CA GLU A 38 -45.69 -35.68 8.55
C GLU A 38 -45.70 -34.14 8.49
N ARG A 39 -46.80 -33.51 8.89
CA ARG A 39 -46.92 -32.05 8.94
C ARG A 39 -45.94 -31.44 9.94
N ASN A 40 -45.71 -32.07 11.08
CA ASN A 40 -44.75 -31.59 12.07
C ASN A 40 -43.32 -31.73 11.55
N VAL A 41 -42.97 -32.87 10.96
CA VAL A 41 -41.67 -33.08 10.32
C VAL A 41 -41.43 -32.06 9.22
N LEU A 42 -42.41 -31.79 8.36
CA LEU A 42 -42.30 -30.78 7.30
C LEU A 42 -42.14 -29.37 7.86
N ARG A 43 -42.87 -29.03 8.93
CA ARG A 43 -42.70 -27.72 9.60
C ARG A 43 -41.32 -27.56 10.21
N ASP A 44 -40.79 -28.61 10.82
CA ASP A 44 -39.46 -28.57 11.41
C ASP A 44 -38.38 -28.50 10.31
N GLN A 45 -38.56 -29.23 9.20
CA GLN A 45 -37.69 -29.10 8.03
C GLN A 45 -37.70 -27.67 7.48
N ILE A 46 -38.87 -27.06 7.27
CA ILE A 46 -38.99 -25.67 6.79
C ILE A 46 -38.23 -24.72 7.72
N LYS A 47 -38.44 -24.81 9.04
CA LYS A 47 -37.71 -23.98 10.00
C LYS A 47 -36.20 -24.18 9.93
N THR A 48 -35.73 -25.41 9.75
CA THR A 48 -34.29 -25.67 9.61
C THR A 48 -33.73 -25.10 8.32
N TYR A 49 -34.49 -25.10 7.22
CA TYR A 49 -34.09 -24.47 5.96
C TYR A 49 -34.06 -22.95 6.09
N GLU A 50 -35.09 -22.34 6.68
CA GLU A 50 -35.13 -20.90 6.94
C GLU A 50 -33.94 -20.45 7.80
N LEU A 51 -33.64 -21.17 8.88
CA LEU A 51 -32.52 -20.85 9.76
C LEU A 51 -31.16 -21.01 9.06
N LYS A 52 -31.01 -22.01 8.18
CA LYS A 52 -29.83 -22.17 7.34
C LYS A 52 -29.69 -21.05 6.32
N GLU A 53 -30.78 -20.64 5.69
CA GLU A 53 -30.79 -19.56 4.70
C GLU A 53 -30.46 -18.21 5.34
N GLU A 54 -31.04 -17.92 6.52
CA GLU A 54 -30.69 -16.74 7.30
C GLU A 54 -29.23 -16.76 7.77
N GLY A 55 -28.72 -17.93 8.19
CA GLY A 55 -27.32 -18.12 8.55
C GLY A 55 -26.38 -17.87 7.36
N ALA A 56 -26.73 -18.38 6.17
CA ALA A 56 -25.98 -18.16 4.95
C ALA A 56 -25.98 -16.68 4.53
N LYS A 57 -27.14 -16.02 4.55
CA LYS A 57 -27.25 -14.57 4.28
C LYS A 57 -26.42 -13.74 5.24
N LYS A 58 -26.44 -14.06 6.54
CA LYS A 58 -25.60 -13.36 7.54
C LYS A 58 -24.11 -13.59 7.31
N ALA A 59 -23.70 -14.82 6.94
CA ALA A 59 -22.32 -15.13 6.63
C ALA A 59 -21.83 -14.39 5.37
N GLU A 60 -22.63 -14.36 4.30
CA GLU A 60 -22.34 -13.61 3.08
C GLU A 60 -22.23 -12.11 3.35
N LEU A 61 -23.15 -11.54 4.14
CA LEU A 61 -23.09 -10.12 4.51
C LEU A 61 -21.83 -9.81 5.33
N ALA A 62 -21.47 -10.65 6.29
CA ALA A 62 -20.25 -10.49 7.08
C ALA A 62 -18.98 -10.64 6.21
N GLU A 63 -19.01 -11.51 5.20
CA GLU A 63 -17.90 -11.62 4.24
C GLU A 63 -17.81 -10.37 3.37
N GLN A 64 -18.94 -9.86 2.87
CA GLN A 64 -18.99 -8.62 2.09
C GLN A 64 -18.50 -7.41 2.89
N GLU A 65 -18.88 -7.28 4.16
CA GLU A 65 -18.38 -6.22 5.05
C GLU A 65 -16.86 -6.30 5.21
N LYS A 66 -16.32 -7.50 5.48
CA LYS A 66 -14.86 -7.71 5.54
C LYS A 66 -14.17 -7.39 4.22
N TRP A 67 -14.76 -7.78 3.09
CA TRP A 67 -14.24 -7.44 1.77
C TRP A 67 -14.23 -5.94 1.53
N GLN A 68 -15.26 -5.22 1.95
CA GLN A 68 -15.33 -3.77 1.83
C GLN A 68 -14.30 -3.08 2.73
N GLU A 69 -14.12 -3.54 3.97
CA GLU A 69 -13.11 -3.04 4.89
C GLU A 69 -11.69 -3.23 4.35
N LEU A 70 -11.36 -4.44 3.90
CA LEU A 70 -10.05 -4.76 3.32
C LEU A 70 -9.78 -3.91 2.06
N ASN A 71 -10.78 -3.74 1.21
CA ASN A 71 -10.63 -2.94 0.00
C ASN A 71 -10.45 -1.46 0.32
N ALA A 72 -11.13 -0.94 1.36
CA ALA A 72 -10.93 0.43 1.83
C ALA A 72 -9.54 0.63 2.45
N GLU A 73 -9.01 -0.35 3.18
CA GLU A 73 -7.65 -0.31 3.71
C GLU A 73 -6.60 -0.34 2.59
N LEU A 74 -6.73 -1.25 1.63
CA LEU A 74 -5.84 -1.33 0.48
C LEU A 74 -5.87 -0.04 -0.36
N GLN A 75 -7.05 0.56 -0.54
CA GLN A 75 -7.17 1.83 -1.24
C GLN A 75 -6.47 2.97 -0.47
N LYS A 76 -6.58 3.02 0.86
CA LYS A 76 -5.84 3.98 1.70
C LYS A 76 -4.34 3.78 1.57
N GLU A 77 -3.85 2.54 1.57
CA GLU A 77 -2.44 2.25 1.36
C GLU A 77 -1.97 2.73 -0.01
N VAL A 78 -2.70 2.41 -1.09
CA VAL A 78 -2.39 2.87 -2.45
C VAL A 78 -2.35 4.39 -2.53
N ASP A 79 -3.33 5.08 -1.95
CA ASP A 79 -3.38 6.54 -1.94
C ASP A 79 -2.26 7.15 -1.06
N SER A 80 -1.82 6.44 -0.03
CA SER A 80 -0.64 6.84 0.76
C SER A 80 0.66 6.72 -0.02
N TYR A 81 0.79 5.72 -0.90
CA TYR A 81 1.99 5.48 -1.72
C TYR A 81 2.05 6.33 -2.99
N ARG A 82 0.90 6.73 -3.55
CA ARG A 82 0.80 7.60 -4.73
C ARG A 82 1.70 8.84 -4.70
N PRO A 83 1.68 9.71 -3.66
CA PRO A 83 2.52 10.91 -3.64
C PRO A 83 4.02 10.58 -3.57
N PHE A 84 4.40 9.43 -3.01
CA PHE A 84 5.81 9.01 -3.03
C PHE A 84 6.23 8.53 -4.41
N LYS A 85 5.36 7.77 -5.09
CA LYS A 85 5.59 7.37 -6.47
C LYS A 85 5.73 8.57 -7.39
N ASP A 86 4.82 9.54 -7.32
CA ASP A 86 4.87 10.74 -8.16
C ASP A 86 6.15 11.56 -7.92
N LYS A 87 6.57 11.69 -6.66
CA LYS A 87 7.85 12.34 -6.31
C LYS A 87 9.05 11.57 -6.85
N TYR A 88 9.04 10.24 -6.74
CA TYR A 88 10.10 9.39 -7.24
C TYR A 88 10.19 9.48 -8.77
N ASP A 89 9.07 9.38 -9.48
CA ASP A 89 9.01 9.48 -10.93
C ASP A 89 9.47 10.87 -11.41
N ALA A 90 9.11 11.94 -10.69
CA ALA A 90 9.59 13.30 -10.99
C ALA A 90 11.11 13.43 -10.78
N LEU A 91 11.64 12.91 -9.67
CA LEU A 91 13.07 12.95 -9.36
C LEU A 91 13.89 12.07 -10.31
N ASP A 92 13.40 10.87 -10.63
CA ASP A 92 13.99 9.97 -11.63
C ASP A 92 14.02 10.63 -13.02
N GLY A 93 12.92 11.31 -13.41
CA GLY A 93 12.85 12.08 -14.64
C GLY A 93 13.86 13.24 -14.69
N GLN A 94 14.03 13.97 -13.59
CA GLN A 94 15.03 15.04 -13.48
C GLN A 94 16.46 14.50 -13.60
N ILE A 95 16.79 13.45 -12.84
CA ILE A 95 18.10 12.81 -12.87
C ILE A 95 18.40 12.26 -14.25
N ARG A 96 17.43 11.57 -14.88
CA ARG A 96 17.59 11.06 -16.25
C ARG A 96 17.82 12.18 -17.25
N GLY A 97 17.05 13.28 -17.15
CA GLY A 97 17.19 14.44 -18.02
C GLY A 97 18.56 15.11 -17.89
N GLU A 98 19.04 15.30 -16.67
CA GLU A 98 20.37 15.85 -16.40
C GLU A 98 21.48 14.94 -16.92
N ALA A 99 21.38 13.64 -16.65
CA ALA A 99 22.34 12.62 -17.08
C ALA A 99 22.42 12.55 -18.63
N LEU A 100 21.28 12.52 -19.33
CA LEU A 100 21.25 12.58 -20.79
C LEU A 100 21.82 13.91 -21.32
N GLY A 101 21.49 15.04 -20.69
CA GLY A 101 21.98 16.36 -21.10
C GLY A 101 23.51 16.52 -21.04
N ARG A 102 24.18 15.76 -20.17
CA ARG A 102 25.66 15.72 -20.08
C ARG A 102 26.32 14.94 -21.23
N LEU A 103 25.55 14.12 -21.96
CA LEU A 103 26.05 13.35 -23.10
C LEU A 103 25.84 14.10 -24.42
N PRO A 104 26.72 13.92 -25.42
CA PRO A 104 26.49 14.42 -26.76
C PRO A 104 25.26 13.74 -27.40
N GLU A 105 24.55 14.47 -28.26
CA GLU A 105 23.25 14.06 -28.85
C GLU A 105 23.30 12.68 -29.53
N SER A 106 24.41 12.34 -30.19
CA SER A 106 24.64 11.03 -30.81
C SER A 106 24.68 9.85 -29.84
N LYS A 107 25.00 10.11 -28.57
CA LYS A 107 25.00 9.12 -27.48
C LYS A 107 23.69 9.16 -26.71
N GLN A 108 23.04 10.32 -26.59
CA GLN A 108 21.73 10.43 -25.94
C GLN A 108 20.73 9.44 -26.51
N GLU A 109 20.62 9.35 -27.84
CA GLU A 109 19.68 8.43 -28.50
C GLU A 109 19.91 6.95 -28.16
N LYS A 110 21.18 6.57 -27.95
CA LYS A 110 21.57 5.19 -27.62
C LYS A 110 21.24 4.83 -26.18
N PHE A 111 21.21 5.82 -25.28
CA PHE A 111 21.02 5.62 -23.84
C PHE A 111 19.64 6.06 -23.32
N LYS A 112 18.73 6.54 -24.18
CA LYS A 112 17.35 6.90 -23.83
C LYS A 112 16.57 5.75 -23.15
N ASN A 113 16.85 4.50 -23.53
CA ASN A 113 16.16 3.31 -23.02
C ASN A 113 16.84 2.67 -21.80
N LEU A 114 17.95 3.23 -21.31
CA LEU A 114 18.66 2.68 -20.16
C LEU A 114 17.95 3.02 -18.84
N SER A 115 18.14 2.16 -17.83
CA SER A 115 17.74 2.49 -16.46
C SER A 115 18.52 3.73 -15.98
N THR A 116 17.95 4.52 -15.08
CA THR A 116 18.62 5.72 -14.54
C THR A 116 19.94 5.39 -13.88
N THR A 117 20.01 4.26 -13.16
CA THR A 117 21.23 3.78 -12.51
C THR A 117 22.33 3.48 -13.52
N ASP A 118 22.00 2.74 -14.58
CA ASP A 118 22.97 2.39 -15.62
C ASP A 118 23.38 3.62 -16.43
N LEU A 119 22.44 4.53 -16.68
CA LEU A 119 22.68 5.77 -17.39
C LEU A 119 23.69 6.64 -16.62
N LEU A 120 23.55 6.74 -15.29
CA LEU A 120 24.49 7.48 -14.45
C LEU A 120 25.90 6.89 -14.52
N ASN A 121 26.04 5.56 -14.46
CA ASN A 121 27.34 4.90 -14.59
C ASN A 121 27.99 5.21 -15.95
N VAL A 122 27.20 5.14 -17.03
CA VAL A 122 27.67 5.47 -18.38
C VAL A 122 28.05 6.94 -18.49
N VAL A 123 27.29 7.84 -17.88
CA VAL A 123 27.60 9.28 -17.86
C VAL A 123 28.89 9.54 -17.09
N ASP A 124 29.09 8.92 -15.94
CA ASP A 124 30.31 9.08 -15.15
C ASP A 124 31.54 8.57 -15.90
N GLU A 125 31.44 7.44 -16.58
CA GLU A 125 32.52 6.89 -17.43
C GLU A 125 32.80 7.74 -18.68
N LEU A 126 31.75 8.30 -19.30
CA LEU A 126 31.88 9.10 -20.52
C LEU A 126 32.14 10.58 -20.26
N SER A 127 31.91 11.06 -19.03
CA SER A 127 32.19 12.42 -18.64
C SER A 127 33.71 12.62 -18.61
N VAL A 128 34.19 13.47 -19.51
CA VAL A 128 35.58 13.90 -19.48
C VAL A 128 35.74 14.72 -18.21
N LYS A 129 36.47 14.18 -17.21
CA LYS A 129 36.87 14.97 -16.05
C LYS A 129 37.55 16.22 -16.58
N PRO A 130 37.12 17.43 -16.19
CA PRO A 130 37.76 18.64 -16.64
C PRO A 130 39.24 18.52 -16.28
N ASN A 131 40.11 18.55 -17.29
CA ASN A 131 41.54 18.62 -17.02
C ASN A 131 41.73 19.84 -16.12
N PRO A 132 42.47 19.69 -15.00
CA PRO A 132 42.80 20.84 -14.18
C PRO A 132 43.37 21.93 -15.10
N PRO A 133 42.96 23.20 -14.91
CA PRO A 133 43.45 24.28 -15.74
C PRO A 133 44.98 24.24 -15.76
N ASP A 134 45.57 24.47 -16.94
CA ASP A 134 47.02 24.55 -17.13
C ASP A 134 47.56 25.60 -16.13
N GLY A 135 48.10 25.15 -14.99
CA GLY A 135 48.39 26.03 -13.86
C GLY A 135 47.97 25.54 -12.47
N ALA A 136 47.06 24.57 -12.35
CA ALA A 136 46.55 24.11 -11.06
C ALA A 136 47.66 23.40 -10.26
N GLY A 137 48.11 24.05 -9.18
CA GLY A 137 49.21 23.56 -8.34
C GLY A 137 50.60 24.06 -8.77
N THR A 138 50.71 24.81 -9.88
CA THR A 138 51.95 25.53 -10.21
C THR A 138 51.87 26.96 -9.70
N VAL A 139 52.84 27.34 -8.87
CA VAL A 139 53.02 28.72 -8.42
C VAL A 139 53.40 29.56 -9.64
N ASP A 140 52.68 30.66 -9.86
CA ASP A 140 52.97 31.67 -10.89
C ASP A 140 54.42 32.17 -10.72
N THR A 141 55.39 31.62 -11.44
CA THR A 141 56.76 32.15 -11.47
C THR A 141 56.83 33.37 -12.39
N LYS A 142 55.91 34.33 -12.22
CA LYS A 142 55.81 35.57 -13.02
C LYS A 142 57.02 36.49 -12.85
N ILE A 143 57.98 36.13 -12.01
CA ILE A 143 59.29 36.77 -11.97
C ILE A 143 60.25 35.87 -12.74
N SER A 144 60.36 36.10 -14.05
CA SER A 144 61.40 35.47 -14.85
C SER A 144 62.76 35.81 -14.26
N LYS A 145 63.66 34.82 -14.18
CA LYS A 145 65.01 34.97 -13.60
C LYS A 145 65.80 36.14 -14.21
N ASP A 146 65.44 36.59 -15.40
CA ASP A 146 66.10 37.66 -16.13
C ASP A 146 65.66 39.07 -15.72
N ILE A 147 64.46 39.24 -15.16
CA ILE A 147 63.99 40.54 -14.65
C ILE A 147 64.88 41.02 -13.49
N TRP A 148 65.37 40.11 -12.65
CA TRP A 148 66.26 40.47 -11.53
C TRP A 148 67.62 41.01 -11.98
N LYS A 149 68.17 40.51 -13.09
CA LYS A 149 69.44 41.02 -13.60
C LYS A 149 69.32 42.48 -14.07
N ASN A 150 68.14 42.86 -14.54
CA ASN A 150 67.89 44.14 -15.18
C ASN A 150 67.24 45.19 -14.27
N MET A 151 66.84 44.84 -13.04
CA MET A 151 66.27 45.78 -12.06
C MET A 151 67.33 46.63 -11.36
N ASP A 152 66.99 47.91 -11.12
CA ASP A 152 67.79 48.82 -10.29
C ASP A 152 67.79 48.39 -8.80
N MET A 153 68.81 48.80 -8.04
CA MET A 153 68.95 48.44 -6.63
C MET A 153 67.76 48.86 -5.77
N LYS A 154 67.09 49.96 -6.10
CA LYS A 154 65.90 50.42 -5.37
C LYS A 154 64.71 49.49 -5.59
N GLU A 155 64.49 49.04 -6.81
CA GLU A 155 63.40 48.12 -7.19
C GLU A 155 63.65 46.71 -6.65
N LYS A 156 64.91 46.27 -6.59
CA LYS A 156 65.29 44.99 -5.96
C LYS A 156 64.92 44.93 -4.49
N ARG A 157 65.13 46.03 -3.76
CA ARG A 157 64.82 46.10 -2.33
C ARG A 157 63.31 46.15 -2.06
N SER A 158 62.55 46.89 -2.88
CA SER A 158 61.10 46.98 -2.72
C SER A 158 60.38 45.67 -3.03
N ASN A 159 60.91 44.89 -3.98
CA ASN A 159 60.32 43.61 -4.41
C ASN A 159 60.88 42.39 -3.67
N TRP A 160 61.81 42.59 -2.71
CA TRP A 160 62.51 41.50 -2.02
C TRP A 160 61.59 40.58 -1.22
N SER A 161 60.54 41.13 -0.59
CA SER A 161 59.55 40.36 0.17
C SER A 161 58.74 39.43 -0.73
N ALA A 162 58.18 39.95 -1.82
CA ALA A 162 57.43 39.18 -2.81
C ALA A 162 58.29 38.06 -3.44
N ILE A 163 59.59 38.31 -3.62
CA ILE A 163 60.54 37.31 -4.11
C ILE A 163 60.81 36.25 -3.05
N LEU A 164 61.12 36.62 -1.80
CA LEU A 164 61.32 35.65 -0.72
C LEU A 164 60.10 34.74 -0.54
N ASP A 165 58.91 35.31 -0.64
CA ASP A 165 57.66 34.57 -0.50
C ASP A 165 57.40 33.64 -1.70
N SER A 166 57.99 33.89 -2.87
CA SER A 166 58.01 32.92 -3.98
C SER A 166 58.98 31.74 -3.79
N TYR A 167 59.95 31.86 -2.88
CA TYR A 167 60.90 30.78 -2.53
C TYR A 167 60.50 30.00 -1.26
N LYS A 168 59.67 30.59 -0.40
CA LYS A 168 59.06 29.89 0.73
C LYS A 168 57.95 28.99 0.20
N ARG A 169 58.26 27.70 0.11
CA ARG A 169 57.28 26.63 -0.11
C ARG A 169 56.29 26.55 1.03
#